data_AF-A0A4Y8BFN2-F1
#
_entry.id   AF-A0A4Y8BFN2-F1
#
_cell.length_a   1.000
_cell.length_b   1.000
_cell.length_c   1.000
_cell.angle_alpha   90.00
_cell.angle_beta   90.00
_cell.angle_gamma   90.00
#
_symmetry.space_group_name_H-M   'P 1'
#
loop_
_entity.id
_entity.type
_entity.pdbx_description
1 polymer ?
#
loop_
_entity_poly.entity_id
_entity_poly.type
_entity_poly.pdbx_seq_one_letter_code
_entity_poly.pdbx_strand_id
1 'polypeptide(L)'
;EFKDWQSIYLKDPIKGAIAPWTKAEKAYYKSLKTKRERYKYLIIRSGLRSTVIDIPYDAYCNVDEKGNLINKDYKELYKEVEANRGMANMHKGWLFMAEWELVAGILGDIKGFVGALQLSMTGFKARTQAINFLLIQLGHEQGFKSLYDSYAYRDLTDGIHKNPLKAQMLKDF
;
A
#
# COMPACT_ATOMS: atom_id res chain seq x y z
N GLU A 1 1.62 15.09 18.03
CA GLU A 1 0.56 14.26 17.39
C GLU A 1 0.74 14.25 15.88
N PHE A 2 0.20 13.26 15.17
CA PHE A 2 0.31 13.12 13.71
C PHE A 2 -1.10 13.16 13.07
N LYS A 3 -1.75 14.33 13.11
CA LYS A 3 -3.17 14.48 12.73
C LYS A 3 -3.42 15.42 11.55
N ASP A 4 -2.49 16.30 11.18
CA ASP A 4 -2.71 17.32 10.13
C ASP A 4 -3.14 16.77 8.77
N TRP A 5 -2.70 15.55 8.43
CA TRP A 5 -3.13 14.83 7.22
C TRP A 5 -4.65 14.67 7.12
N GLN A 6 -5.36 14.58 8.25
CA GLN A 6 -6.83 14.45 8.28
C GLN A 6 -7.51 15.65 7.62
N SER A 7 -6.98 16.86 7.84
CA SER A 7 -7.49 18.10 7.23
C SER A 7 -7.32 18.18 5.71
N ILE A 8 -6.49 17.30 5.15
CA ILE A 8 -6.18 17.19 3.72
C ILE A 8 -7.02 16.09 3.08
N TYR A 9 -7.13 14.91 3.72
CA TYR A 9 -7.83 13.74 3.16
C TYR A 9 -9.33 13.67 3.46
N LEU A 10 -9.83 14.35 4.50
CA LEU A 10 -11.26 14.41 4.81
C LEU A 10 -12.00 15.51 4.02
N LYS A 11 -11.33 16.15 3.04
CA LYS A 11 -11.96 17.07 2.09
C LYS A 11 -12.30 16.33 0.81
N ASP A 12 -13.49 16.61 0.28
CA ASP A 12 -13.91 16.03 -1.00
C ASP A 12 -12.90 16.36 -2.13
N PRO A 13 -12.57 15.39 -2.99
CA PRO A 13 -11.70 15.62 -4.13
C PRO A 13 -12.35 16.59 -5.11
N ILE A 14 -11.56 17.49 -5.70
CA ILE A 14 -12.03 18.45 -6.69
C ILE A 14 -12.59 17.68 -7.90
N LYS A 15 -13.90 17.79 -8.11
CA LYS A 15 -14.63 17.07 -9.16
C LYS A 15 -14.05 17.38 -10.55
N GLY A 16 -13.65 16.35 -11.28
CA GLY A 16 -13.04 16.48 -12.61
C GLY A 16 -11.51 16.58 -12.62
N ALA A 17 -10.86 16.70 -11.47
CA ALA A 17 -9.41 16.53 -11.39
C ALA A 17 -9.07 15.03 -11.38
N ILE A 18 -8.20 14.59 -12.30
CA ILE A 18 -7.22 13.55 -11.95
C ILE A 18 -6.54 14.06 -10.68
N ALA A 19 -6.29 13.22 -9.68
CA ALA A 19 -5.70 13.67 -8.40
C ALA A 19 -4.17 13.46 -8.36
N PRO A 20 -3.35 14.31 -9.02
CA PRO A 20 -1.95 14.38 -8.66
C PRO A 20 -1.85 14.98 -7.26
N TRP A 21 -0.69 14.77 -6.64
CA TRP A 21 -0.35 15.42 -5.40
C TRP A 21 -0.51 16.95 -5.48
N THR A 22 -1.38 17.51 -4.64
CA THR A 22 -1.57 18.95 -4.48
C THR A 22 -0.29 19.61 -3.93
N LYS A 23 -0.16 20.93 -4.09
CA LYS A 23 0.99 21.68 -3.53
C LYS A 23 1.13 21.49 -2.02
N ALA A 24 -0.01 21.48 -1.29
CA ALA A 24 -0.06 21.26 0.15
C ALA A 24 0.40 19.85 0.55
N GLU A 25 -0.07 18.81 -0.13
CA GLU A 25 0.37 17.42 0.11
C GLU A 25 1.86 17.22 -0.15
N LYS A 26 2.40 17.81 -1.22
CA LYS A 26 3.84 17.75 -1.53
C LYS A 26 4.65 18.45 -0.44
N ALA A 27 4.19 19.60 0.05
CA ALA A 27 4.84 20.32 1.13
C ALA A 27 4.79 19.53 2.45
N TYR A 28 3.62 18.99 2.82
CA TYR A 28 3.45 18.18 4.02
C TYR A 28 4.37 16.96 4.03
N TYR A 29 4.36 16.14 2.98
CA TYR A 29 5.24 14.96 2.88
C TYR A 29 6.73 15.31 2.93
N LYS A 30 7.13 16.43 2.33
CA LYS A 30 8.52 16.94 2.42
C LYS A 30 8.89 17.43 3.81
N SER A 31 7.92 17.88 4.63
CA SER A 31 8.16 18.26 6.04
C SER A 31 8.28 17.06 6.99
N LEU A 32 7.83 15.86 6.59
CA LEU A 32 7.94 14.65 7.39
C LEU A 32 9.41 14.24 7.54
N LYS A 33 9.88 14.10 8.78
CA LYS A 33 11.31 13.95 9.10
C LYS A 33 11.78 12.51 8.91
N THR A 34 11.04 11.57 9.48
CA THR A 34 11.41 10.15 9.55
C THR A 34 10.89 9.35 8.35
N LYS A 35 11.53 8.20 8.07
CA LYS A 35 11.02 7.22 7.10
C LYS A 35 9.64 6.69 7.52
N ARG A 36 9.46 6.43 8.82
CA ARG A 36 8.20 5.96 9.44
C ARG A 36 7.01 6.90 9.18
N GLU A 37 7.19 8.20 9.39
CA GLU A 37 6.14 9.20 9.12
C GLU A 37 5.74 9.21 7.64
N ARG A 38 6.73 9.20 6.74
CA ARG A 38 6.50 9.14 5.28
C ARG A 38 5.79 7.86 4.86
N TYR A 39 6.18 6.72 5.43
CA TYR A 39 5.55 5.41 5.21
C TYR A 39 4.09 5.39 5.67
N LYS A 40 3.81 5.78 6.92
CA LYS A 40 2.45 5.90 7.50
C LYS A 40 1.57 6.84 6.66
N TYR A 41 2.09 7.98 6.24
CA TYR A 41 1.37 8.92 5.38
C TYR A 41 0.99 8.30 4.03
N LEU A 42 1.91 7.61 3.35
CA LEU A 42 1.66 6.99 2.05
C LEU A 42 0.61 5.87 2.13
N ILE A 43 0.63 5.04 3.17
CA ILE A 43 -0.43 4.03 3.40
C ILE A 43 -1.78 4.70 3.59
N ILE A 44 -1.86 5.70 4.48
CA ILE A 44 -3.12 6.40 4.76
C ILE A 44 -3.67 7.05 3.48
N ARG A 45 -2.81 7.73 2.71
CA ARG A 45 -3.08 8.30 1.38
C ARG A 45 -3.60 7.29 0.37
N SER A 46 -3.05 6.08 0.36
CA SER A 46 -3.39 5.05 -0.64
C SER A 46 -4.85 4.58 -0.58
N GLY A 47 -5.53 4.85 0.54
CA GLY A 47 -6.89 4.37 0.79
C GLY A 47 -6.98 2.85 1.07
N LEU A 48 -5.86 2.12 1.02
CA LEU A 48 -5.84 0.68 1.33
C LEU A 48 -6.24 0.43 2.79
N ARG A 49 -7.19 -0.47 2.98
CA ARG A 49 -7.70 -0.90 4.29
C ARG A 49 -7.82 -2.42 4.30
N SER A 50 -7.49 -3.00 5.44
CA SER A 50 -7.70 -4.41 5.76
C SER A 50 -9.17 -4.82 5.57
N THR A 51 -9.40 -6.07 5.18
CA THR A 51 -10.73 -6.72 5.24
C THR A 51 -10.82 -7.81 6.30
N VAL A 52 -9.69 -8.19 6.92
CA VAL A 52 -9.59 -9.33 7.86
C VAL A 52 -9.51 -8.91 9.32
N ILE A 53 -9.12 -7.66 9.60
CA ILE A 53 -9.01 -7.08 10.95
C ILE A 53 -9.04 -5.55 10.91
N ASP A 54 -9.72 -4.90 11.86
CA ASP A 54 -9.70 -3.45 12.00
C ASP A 54 -8.36 -2.96 12.60
N ILE A 55 -7.75 -1.97 11.96
CA ILE A 55 -6.45 -1.43 12.36
C ILE A 55 -6.61 0.06 12.70
N PRO A 56 -6.40 0.48 13.97
CA PRO A 56 -6.41 1.89 14.32
C PRO A 56 -5.20 2.59 13.68
N TYR A 57 -5.36 3.83 13.22
CA TYR A 57 -4.27 4.56 12.55
C TYR A 57 -2.99 4.68 13.39
N ASP A 58 -3.09 4.64 14.73
CA ASP A 58 -1.93 4.70 15.62
C ASP A 58 -1.10 3.41 15.66
N ALA A 59 -1.69 2.27 15.28
CA ALA A 59 -0.97 1.02 15.04
C ALA A 59 -0.23 0.99 13.68
N TYR A 60 -0.54 1.89 12.73
CA TYR A 60 0.10 1.89 11.40
C TYR A 60 1.60 2.15 11.55
N CYS A 61 2.42 1.24 11.02
CA CYS A 61 3.88 1.29 11.13
C CYS A 61 4.35 1.55 12.58
N ASN A 62 3.78 0.87 13.58
CA ASN A 62 4.12 0.99 15.00
C ASN A 62 5.41 0.24 15.41
N VAL A 63 6.39 0.18 14.51
CA VAL A 63 7.71 -0.44 14.73
C VAL A 63 8.84 0.59 14.62
N ASP A 64 9.93 0.35 15.36
CA ASP A 64 11.19 1.09 15.23
C ASP A 64 12.03 0.59 14.03
N GLU A 65 13.17 1.22 13.77
CA GLU A 65 14.06 0.83 12.66
C GLU A 65 14.71 -0.56 12.86
N LYS A 66 14.56 -1.17 14.04
CA LYS A 66 15.02 -2.53 14.37
C LYS A 66 13.87 -3.56 14.37
N GLY A 67 12.65 -3.14 14.07
CA GLY A 67 11.44 -3.99 14.06
C GLY A 67 10.75 -4.16 15.42
N ASN A 68 11.19 -3.47 16.49
CA ASN A 68 10.54 -3.55 17.80
C ASN A 68 9.28 -2.68 17.85
N LEU A 69 8.25 -3.14 18.55
CA LEU A 69 7.05 -2.36 18.80
C LEU A 69 7.33 -1.11 19.65
N ILE A 70 6.86 0.04 19.15
CA ILE A 70 7.00 1.33 19.83
C ILE A 70 5.93 1.48 20.91
N ASN A 71 4.64 1.36 20.55
CA ASN A 71 3.58 1.14 21.52
C ASN A 71 3.34 -0.36 21.72
N LYS A 72 3.38 -0.84 22.96
CA LYS A 72 3.12 -2.24 23.34
C LYS A 72 1.62 -2.58 23.40
N ASP A 73 0.73 -1.60 23.45
CA ASP A 73 -0.73 -1.83 23.47
C ASP A 73 -1.20 -2.62 22.24
N TYR A 74 -0.55 -2.41 21.09
CA TYR A 74 -0.84 -3.10 19.83
C TYR A 74 -0.11 -4.45 19.68
N LYS A 75 0.52 -4.99 20.74
CA LYS A 75 1.30 -6.23 20.65
C LYS A 75 0.49 -7.42 20.14
N GLU A 76 -0.71 -7.63 20.67
CA GLU A 76 -1.52 -8.79 20.27
C GLU A 76 -2.04 -8.64 18.82
N LEU A 77 -2.35 -7.42 18.36
CA LEU A 77 -2.66 -7.14 16.94
C LEU A 77 -1.52 -7.56 16.01
N TYR A 78 -0.28 -7.18 16.32
CA TYR A 78 0.89 -7.58 15.50
C TYR A 78 1.12 -9.09 15.52
N LYS A 79 0.96 -9.72 16.69
CA LYS A 79 1.11 -11.17 16.87
C LYS A 79 0.03 -11.95 16.11
N GLU A 80 -1.21 -11.46 16.09
CA GLU A 80 -2.32 -12.05 15.34
C GLU A 80 -2.05 -12.02 13.83
N VAL A 81 -1.52 -10.90 13.32
CA VAL A 81 -1.16 -10.74 11.91
C VAL A 81 -0.02 -11.67 11.52
N GLU A 82 1.06 -11.71 12.31
CA GLU A 82 2.19 -12.62 12.05
C GLU A 82 1.79 -14.11 12.16
N ALA A 83 0.80 -14.45 12.99
CA ALA A 83 0.25 -15.81 13.08
C ALA A 83 -0.64 -16.22 11.89
N ASN A 84 -1.19 -15.26 11.13
CA ASN A 84 -2.14 -15.51 10.04
C ASN A 84 -1.61 -15.25 8.63
N ARG A 85 -0.50 -14.50 8.50
CA ARG A 85 0.12 -14.19 7.21
C ARG A 85 0.84 -15.39 6.58
N GLY A 86 1.43 -15.18 5.41
CA GLY A 86 2.12 -16.22 4.63
C GLY A 86 1.20 -17.40 4.31
N MET A 87 1.69 -18.62 4.59
CA MET A 87 1.01 -19.86 4.24
C MET A 87 -0.03 -20.32 5.28
N ALA A 88 -0.17 -19.65 6.42
CA ALA A 88 -1.06 -20.08 7.52
C ALA A 88 -2.53 -20.27 7.08
N ASN A 89 -2.99 -19.42 6.17
CA ASN A 89 -4.34 -19.45 5.61
C ASN A 89 -4.40 -20.01 4.17
N MET A 90 -3.39 -20.77 3.70
CA MET A 90 -3.34 -21.30 2.32
C MET A 90 -4.59 -22.09 1.92
N HIS A 91 -5.15 -22.88 2.83
CA HIS A 91 -6.37 -23.67 2.63
C HIS A 91 -7.63 -22.82 2.40
N LYS A 92 -7.59 -21.50 2.67
CA LYS A 92 -8.65 -20.53 2.39
C LYS A 92 -8.45 -19.77 1.07
N GLY A 93 -7.36 -20.04 0.36
CA GLY A 93 -7.04 -19.49 -0.96
C GLY A 93 -6.36 -18.12 -0.95
N TRP A 94 -5.95 -17.69 -2.15
CA TRP A 94 -5.12 -16.51 -2.40
C TRP A 94 -5.65 -15.21 -1.77
N LEU A 95 -6.97 -14.99 -1.77
CA LEU A 95 -7.58 -13.80 -1.17
C LEU A 95 -7.26 -13.69 0.31
N PHE A 96 -7.39 -14.79 1.06
CA PHE A 96 -7.14 -14.79 2.50
C PHE A 96 -5.66 -14.56 2.82
N MET A 97 -4.77 -15.22 2.08
CA MET A 97 -3.31 -15.04 2.23
C MET A 97 -2.89 -13.59 1.95
N ALA A 98 -3.34 -13.04 0.83
CA ALA A 98 -2.93 -11.73 0.35
C ALA A 98 -3.48 -10.57 1.22
N GLU A 99 -4.65 -10.75 1.84
CA GLU A 99 -5.18 -9.76 2.80
C GLU A 99 -4.39 -9.73 4.12
N TRP A 100 -3.94 -10.87 4.67
CA TRP A 100 -3.06 -10.85 5.84
C TRP A 100 -1.67 -10.27 5.53
N GLU A 101 -1.13 -10.54 4.34
CA GLU A 101 0.09 -9.88 3.87
C GLU A 101 -0.12 -8.36 3.66
N LEU A 102 -1.30 -7.92 3.18
CA LEU A 102 -1.64 -6.49 3.09
C LEU A 102 -1.63 -5.83 4.47
N VAL A 103 -2.16 -6.51 5.48
CA VAL A 103 -2.14 -6.03 6.87
C VAL A 103 -0.72 -5.91 7.40
N ALA A 104 0.15 -6.89 7.17
CA ALA A 104 1.57 -6.78 7.53
C ALA A 104 2.25 -5.55 6.87
N GLY A 105 1.89 -5.26 5.61
CA GLY A 105 2.23 -4.02 4.92
C GLY A 105 1.78 -2.77 5.68
N ILE A 106 0.50 -2.68 6.04
CA ILE A 106 -0.07 -1.55 6.80
C ILE A 106 0.65 -1.37 8.16
N LEU A 107 1.05 -2.48 8.79
CA LEU A 107 1.75 -2.51 10.08
C LEU A 107 3.27 -2.23 9.99
N GLY A 108 3.85 -2.08 8.80
CA GLY A 108 5.23 -1.60 8.62
C GLY A 108 6.15 -2.50 7.81
N ASP A 109 5.77 -3.74 7.52
CA ASP A 109 6.59 -4.65 6.71
C ASP A 109 6.30 -4.46 5.21
N ILE A 110 7.17 -3.74 4.50
CA ILE A 110 7.06 -3.54 3.05
C ILE A 110 6.98 -4.86 2.26
N LYS A 111 7.53 -5.97 2.77
CA LYS A 111 7.39 -7.29 2.12
C LYS A 111 5.95 -7.82 2.17
N GLY A 112 5.17 -7.41 3.16
CA GLY A 112 3.73 -7.65 3.23
C GLY A 112 2.99 -7.12 2.00
N PHE A 113 3.31 -5.91 1.53
CA PHE A 113 2.73 -5.41 0.28
C PHE A 113 3.16 -6.22 -0.95
N VAL A 114 4.37 -6.79 -0.98
CA VAL A 114 4.81 -7.71 -2.05
C VAL A 114 4.02 -9.02 -1.99
N GLY A 115 3.81 -9.59 -0.81
CA GLY A 115 2.93 -10.74 -0.59
C GLY A 115 1.48 -10.46 -1.04
N ALA A 116 0.97 -9.27 -0.74
CA ALA A 116 -0.36 -8.81 -1.12
C ALA A 116 -0.59 -8.66 -2.64
N LEU A 117 0.47 -8.67 -3.47
CA LEU A 117 0.33 -8.75 -4.93
C LEU A 117 -0.31 -10.08 -5.39
N GLN A 118 -0.41 -11.08 -4.51
CA GLN A 118 -1.25 -12.27 -4.68
C GLN A 118 -2.76 -11.98 -4.68
N LEU A 119 -3.20 -10.70 -4.60
CA LEU A 119 -4.54 -10.28 -5.02
C LEU A 119 -4.71 -10.25 -6.55
N SER A 120 -3.62 -10.38 -7.31
CA SER A 120 -3.64 -11.05 -8.62
C SER A 120 -4.14 -12.51 -8.46
N MET A 121 -4.32 -13.28 -9.54
CA MET A 121 -5.14 -14.51 -9.54
C MET A 121 -6.64 -14.31 -9.18
N THR A 122 -6.98 -13.50 -8.16
CA THR A 122 -8.34 -13.17 -7.73
C THR A 122 -9.01 -12.10 -8.62
N GLY A 123 -10.28 -11.79 -8.35
CA GLY A 123 -11.01 -10.69 -8.99
C GLY A 123 -10.56 -9.28 -8.57
N PHE A 124 -9.74 -9.11 -7.53
CA PHE A 124 -9.38 -7.81 -6.94
C PHE A 124 -8.24 -7.08 -7.68
N LYS A 125 -8.25 -7.10 -9.01
CA LYS A 125 -7.17 -6.55 -9.84
C LYS A 125 -6.88 -5.06 -9.56
N ALA A 126 -7.91 -4.22 -9.47
CA ALA A 126 -7.74 -2.80 -9.18
C ALA A 126 -7.08 -2.53 -7.80
N ARG A 127 -7.38 -3.35 -6.79
CA ARG A 127 -6.76 -3.32 -5.46
C ARG A 127 -5.28 -3.71 -5.52
N THR A 128 -4.98 -4.74 -6.33
CA THR A 128 -3.59 -5.16 -6.63
C THR A 128 -2.78 -4.02 -7.26
N GLN A 129 -3.37 -3.27 -8.19
CA GLN A 129 -2.69 -2.12 -8.80
C GLN A 129 -2.48 -0.98 -7.79
N ALA A 130 -3.46 -0.69 -6.92
CA ALA A 130 -3.28 0.29 -5.85
C ALA A 130 -2.12 -0.09 -4.90
N ILE A 131 -1.96 -1.39 -4.59
CA ILE A 131 -0.81 -1.92 -3.82
C ILE A 131 0.50 -1.74 -4.60
N ASN A 132 0.52 -2.05 -5.90
CA ASN A 132 1.71 -1.88 -6.75
C ASN A 132 2.15 -0.41 -6.86
N PHE A 133 1.20 0.52 -7.01
CA PHE A 133 1.48 1.97 -6.97
C PHE A 133 2.01 2.43 -5.61
N LEU A 134 1.49 1.91 -4.50
CA LEU A 134 2.01 2.20 -3.16
C LEU A 134 3.43 1.64 -3.01
N LEU A 135 3.69 0.39 -3.42
CA LEU A 135 5.03 -0.22 -3.40
C LEU A 135 6.07 0.66 -4.11
N ILE A 136 5.74 1.17 -5.30
CA ILE A 136 6.60 2.10 -6.03
C ILE A 136 6.85 3.39 -5.24
N GLN A 137 5.81 3.99 -4.64
CA GLN A 137 5.95 5.18 -3.78
C GLN A 137 6.79 4.92 -2.53
N LEU A 138 6.85 3.67 -2.05
CA LEU A 138 7.68 3.21 -0.94
C LEU A 138 9.10 2.81 -1.37
N GLY A 139 9.44 2.91 -2.65
CA GLY A 139 10.78 2.64 -3.19
C GLY A 139 11.01 1.22 -3.73
N HIS A 140 9.95 0.43 -3.98
CA HIS A 140 10.08 -0.90 -4.58
C HIS A 140 10.14 -0.81 -6.11
N GLU A 141 11.36 -0.64 -6.65
CA GLU A 141 11.62 -0.39 -8.07
C GLU A 141 11.08 -1.47 -9.03
N GLN A 142 11.04 -2.75 -8.59
CA GLN A 142 10.50 -3.84 -9.41
C GLN A 142 9.01 -3.64 -9.78
N GLY A 143 8.28 -2.82 -9.02
CA GLY A 143 6.91 -2.42 -9.35
C GLY A 143 6.80 -1.67 -10.68
N PHE A 144 7.82 -0.87 -11.07
CA PHE A 144 7.85 -0.19 -12.37
C PHE A 144 7.83 -1.18 -13.53
N LYS A 145 8.67 -2.22 -13.47
CA LYS A 145 8.68 -3.30 -14.47
C LYS A 145 7.32 -4.01 -14.53
N SER A 146 6.72 -4.31 -13.38
CA SER A 146 5.39 -4.93 -13.35
C SER A 146 4.34 -4.04 -14.04
N LEU A 147 4.28 -2.74 -13.73
CA LEU A 147 3.38 -1.80 -14.40
C LEU A 147 3.67 -1.69 -15.91
N TYR A 148 4.93 -1.65 -16.32
CA TYR A 148 5.32 -1.67 -17.73
C TYR A 148 4.75 -2.88 -18.45
N ASP A 149 5.00 -4.08 -17.92
CA ASP A 149 4.52 -5.33 -18.50
C ASP A 149 2.98 -5.38 -18.55
N SER A 150 2.31 -4.81 -17.55
CA SER A 150 0.84 -4.70 -17.53
C SER A 150 0.31 -3.75 -18.62
N TYR A 151 0.89 -2.55 -18.76
CA TYR A 151 0.45 -1.55 -19.76
C TYR A 151 0.85 -1.91 -21.20
N ALA A 152 1.94 -2.64 -21.39
CA ALA A 152 2.43 -3.05 -22.72
C ALA A 152 1.76 -4.33 -23.24
N TYR A 153 1.57 -5.33 -22.37
CA TYR A 153 1.26 -6.70 -22.79
C TYR A 153 0.03 -7.33 -22.10
N ARG A 154 -0.12 -7.21 -20.78
CA ARG A 154 -1.09 -8.04 -20.02
C ARG A 154 -2.53 -7.50 -20.03
N ASP A 155 -2.72 -6.19 -20.19
CA ASP A 155 -4.04 -5.56 -20.36
C ASP A 155 -5.03 -5.97 -19.24
N LEU A 156 -6.30 -6.21 -19.56
CA LEU A 156 -7.36 -6.57 -18.61
C LEU A 156 -7.06 -7.77 -17.69
N THR A 157 -6.10 -8.64 -18.05
CA THR A 157 -5.61 -9.73 -17.17
C THR A 157 -5.13 -9.22 -15.80
N ASP A 158 -4.57 -8.01 -15.80
CA ASP A 158 -4.07 -7.30 -14.62
C ASP A 158 -5.00 -6.16 -14.18
N GLY A 159 -6.19 -6.05 -14.79
CA GLY A 159 -7.21 -5.04 -14.47
C GLY A 159 -6.87 -3.60 -14.87
N ILE A 160 -6.02 -3.42 -15.89
CA ILE A 160 -5.74 -2.11 -16.49
C ILE A 160 -5.89 -2.19 -18.00
N HIS A 161 -6.20 -1.08 -18.67
CA HIS A 161 -6.20 -1.06 -20.13
C HIS A 161 -4.77 -0.94 -20.69
N LYS A 162 -4.49 -1.64 -21.79
CA LYS A 162 -3.26 -1.49 -22.56
C LYS A 162 -3.02 -0.03 -22.95
N ASN A 163 -1.83 0.50 -22.65
CA ASN A 163 -1.50 1.91 -22.84
C ASN A 163 -0.02 2.08 -23.23
N PRO A 164 0.30 2.13 -24.54
CA PRO A 164 1.68 2.26 -25.01
C PRO A 164 2.40 3.52 -24.53
N LEU A 165 1.68 4.65 -24.36
CA LEU A 165 2.27 5.89 -23.87
C LEU A 165 2.73 5.76 -22.41
N LYS A 166 1.88 5.20 -21.54
CA LYS A 166 2.26 4.93 -20.15
C LYS A 166 3.37 3.88 -20.03
N ALA A 167 3.35 2.85 -20.88
CA ALA A 167 4.44 1.88 -20.93
C ALA A 167 5.77 2.58 -21.31
N GLN A 168 5.78 3.43 -22.34
CA GLN A 168 6.99 4.17 -22.71
C GLN A 168 7.46 5.09 -21.57
N MET A 169 6.55 5.84 -20.92
CA MET A 169 6.89 6.65 -19.73
C MET A 169 7.50 5.86 -18.57
N LEU A 170 7.13 4.59 -18.39
CA LEU A 170 7.68 3.71 -17.34
C LEU A 170 9.01 3.05 -17.75
N LYS A 171 9.33 3.04 -19.05
CA LYS A 171 10.59 2.54 -19.59
C LYS A 171 11.69 3.61 -19.56
N ASP A 172 11.29 4.88 -19.64
CA ASP A 172 12.17 6.05 -19.67
C ASP A 172 12.38 6.70 -18.29
N PHE A 173 11.90 6.07 -17.20
CA PHE A 173 11.97 6.53 -15.82
C PHE A 173 13.13 5.90 -15.05
#